data_AF-A0A9R1LTB6-F1
#
_entry.id   AF-A0A9R1LTB6-F1
#
_cell.length_a   1.000
_cell.length_b   1.000
_cell.length_c   1.000
_cell.angle_alpha   90.00
_cell.angle_beta   90.00
_cell.angle_gamma   90.00
#
_symmetry.space_group_name_H-M   'P 1'
#
loop_
_entity.id
_entity.type
_entity.pdbx_description
1 polymer ?
#
loop_
_entity_poly.entity_id
_entity_poly.type
_entity_poly.pdbx_seq_one_letter_code
_entity_poly.pdbx_strand_id
1 'polypeptide(L)'
;MGLPGATTEVATLRKALSEAEDKAAKERFEREKQEARVGEVQQELEALAKKYESLELDSKTRESELAQALESVRSAKVEAHKALQEIDTVKKIAADLPCSVLDAVEFYRAEEGSSTEKLFWSQYTGTEHPVPLSDQLKQLVELHKAAEQAMKGLIIRMWPSEPLSGSYFGLVRRLVEACPRLEVIKQSICIEGARRAFTRAKVHWAKLDAMKLVKEGPPEGKEHRYPENYYESVLKGSRLVADECAKDVIFE
;
A
#
# COMPACT_ATOMS: atom_id res chain seq x y z
N MET A 1 -18.65 103.45 84.13
CA MET A 1 -18.40 103.78 82.70
C MET A 1 -17.85 102.53 82.03
N GLY A 2 -18.61 101.94 81.11
CA GLY A 2 -18.24 100.70 80.41
C GLY A 2 -17.18 100.95 79.34
N LEU A 3 -16.20 100.06 79.24
CA LEU A 3 -15.08 100.11 78.30
C LEU A 3 -15.53 99.64 76.89
N PRO A 4 -15.54 100.50 75.85
CA PRO A 4 -16.06 100.17 74.51
C PRO A 4 -15.10 99.35 73.62
N GLY A 5 -13.87 99.04 74.07
CA GLY A 5 -12.83 98.40 73.26
C GLY A 5 -12.85 96.86 73.24
N ALA A 6 -13.40 96.22 74.28
CA ALA A 6 -13.49 94.75 74.35
C ALA A 6 -14.63 94.18 73.48
N THR A 7 -15.65 94.99 73.17
CA THR A 7 -16.83 94.58 72.41
C THR A 7 -16.58 94.50 70.90
N THR A 8 -15.67 95.31 70.36
CA THR A 8 -15.30 95.33 68.93
C THR A 8 -14.37 94.17 68.54
N GLU A 9 -13.37 93.82 69.36
CA GLU A 9 -12.52 92.64 69.12
C GLU A 9 -13.33 91.34 69.17
N VAL A 10 -14.22 91.18 70.15
CA VAL A 10 -15.09 90.00 70.28
C VAL A 10 -16.05 89.86 69.09
N ALA A 11 -16.56 90.96 68.54
CA ALA A 11 -17.39 90.93 67.33
C ALA A 11 -16.59 90.52 66.08
N THR A 12 -15.35 90.99 65.96
CA THR A 12 -14.46 90.67 64.83
C THR A 12 -14.04 89.20 64.87
N LEU A 13 -13.70 88.69 66.06
CA LEU A 13 -13.36 87.28 66.27
C LEU A 13 -14.54 86.34 66.02
N ARG A 14 -15.78 86.71 66.41
CA ARG A 14 -16.99 85.93 66.09
C ARG A 14 -17.26 85.85 64.59
N LYS A 15 -17.06 86.95 63.86
CA LYS A 15 -17.20 86.97 62.40
C LYS A 15 -16.15 86.09 61.73
N ALA A 16 -14.89 86.20 62.15
CA ALA A 16 -13.81 85.35 61.66
C ALA A 16 -14.03 83.86 61.97
N LEU A 17 -14.58 83.54 63.15
CA LEU A 17 -14.95 82.18 63.53
C LEU A 17 -16.06 81.63 62.64
N SER A 18 -17.13 82.39 62.39
CA SER A 18 -18.21 82.01 61.49
C SER A 18 -17.72 81.80 60.05
N GLU A 19 -16.85 82.68 59.53
CA GLU A 19 -16.27 82.51 58.19
C GLU A 19 -15.33 81.30 58.11
N ALA A 20 -14.60 80.98 59.19
CA ALA A 20 -13.77 79.79 59.29
C ALA A 20 -14.60 78.50 59.37
N GLU A 21 -15.72 78.52 60.10
CA GLU A 21 -16.67 77.41 60.18
C GLU A 21 -17.33 77.12 58.82
N ASP A 22 -17.76 78.17 58.10
CA ASP A 22 -18.32 78.04 56.75
C ASP A 22 -17.30 77.51 55.73
N LYS A 23 -16.03 77.95 55.82
CA LYS A 23 -14.93 77.40 55.02
C LYS A 23 -14.66 75.94 55.34
N ALA A 24 -14.59 75.60 56.63
CA ALA A 24 -14.37 74.24 57.07
C ALA A 24 -15.50 73.31 56.64
N ALA A 25 -16.76 73.77 56.64
CA ALA A 25 -17.89 73.01 56.11
C ALA A 25 -17.78 72.73 54.61
N LYS A 26 -17.37 73.73 53.81
CA LYS A 26 -17.13 73.55 52.37
C LYS A 26 -15.97 72.60 52.07
N GLU A 27 -14.86 72.73 52.80
CA GLU A 27 -13.73 71.80 52.68
C GLU A 27 -14.11 70.37 53.05
N ARG A 28 -14.94 70.18 54.09
CA ARG A 28 -15.43 68.84 54.46
C ARG A 28 -16.31 68.24 53.37
N PHE A 29 -17.23 69.03 52.81
CA PHE A 29 -18.08 68.57 51.71
C PHE A 29 -17.27 68.17 50.47
N GLU A 30 -16.28 68.98 50.08
CA GLU A 30 -15.43 68.62 48.95
C GLU A 30 -14.48 67.46 49.26
N ARG A 31 -14.00 67.33 50.50
CA ARG A 31 -13.23 66.15 50.95
C ARG A 31 -14.07 64.88 50.86
N GLU A 32 -15.30 64.88 51.36
CA GLU A 32 -16.22 63.73 51.25
C GLU A 32 -16.46 63.34 49.79
N LYS A 33 -16.66 64.33 48.91
CA LYS A 33 -16.80 64.09 47.47
C LYS A 33 -15.55 63.49 46.84
N GLN A 34 -14.35 63.98 47.19
CA GLN A 34 -13.10 63.40 46.70
C GLN A 34 -12.90 61.98 47.24
N GLU A 35 -13.22 61.74 48.50
CA GLU A 35 -13.12 60.43 49.15
C GLU A 35 -14.03 59.39 48.48
N ALA A 36 -15.26 59.78 48.11
CA ALA A 36 -16.15 58.93 47.32
C ALA A 36 -15.56 58.57 45.94
N ARG A 37 -14.99 59.56 45.22
CA ARG A 37 -14.35 59.32 43.91
C ARG A 37 -13.10 58.44 44.02
N VAL A 38 -12.34 58.57 45.10
CA VAL A 38 -11.20 57.67 45.38
C VAL A 38 -11.69 56.26 45.62
N GLY A 39 -12.81 56.09 46.35
CA GLY A 39 -13.45 54.79 46.55
C GLY A 39 -13.91 54.13 45.24
N GLU A 40 -14.51 54.90 44.32
CA GLU A 40 -14.90 54.42 42.99
C GLU A 40 -13.69 53.96 42.16
N VAL A 41 -12.66 54.81 42.08
CA VAL A 41 -11.42 54.48 41.35
C VAL A 41 -10.75 53.23 41.92
N GLN A 42 -10.77 53.06 43.25
CA GLN A 42 -10.19 51.89 43.90
C GLN A 42 -10.97 50.60 43.56
N GLN A 43 -12.30 50.66 43.51
CA GLN A 43 -13.13 49.53 43.06
C GLN A 43 -12.90 49.20 41.59
N GLU A 44 -12.79 50.20 40.72
CA GLU A 44 -12.49 50.00 39.30
C GLU A 44 -11.12 49.37 39.10
N LEU A 45 -10.10 49.81 39.86
CA LEU A 45 -8.75 49.23 39.84
C LEU A 45 -8.76 47.76 40.26
N GLU A 46 -9.47 47.41 41.34
CA GLU A 46 -9.61 46.02 41.76
C GLU A 46 -10.36 45.17 40.72
N ALA A 47 -11.41 45.70 40.10
CA ALA A 47 -12.14 45.02 39.06
C ALA A 47 -11.27 44.80 37.80
N LEU A 48 -10.43 45.77 37.45
CA LEU A 48 -9.50 45.68 36.33
C LEU A 48 -8.39 44.66 36.63
N ALA A 49 -7.85 44.65 37.84
CA ALA A 49 -6.84 43.69 38.28
C ALA A 49 -7.34 42.25 38.14
N LYS A 50 -8.56 41.96 38.62
CA LYS A 50 -9.19 40.63 38.49
C LYS A 50 -9.39 40.20 37.03
N LYS A 51 -9.77 41.15 36.15
CA LYS A 51 -9.90 40.88 34.70
C LYS A 51 -8.55 40.57 34.07
N TYR A 52 -7.50 41.29 34.46
CA TYR A 52 -6.15 41.06 33.93
C TYR A 52 -5.62 39.69 34.36
N GLU A 53 -5.79 39.30 35.63
CA GLU A 53 -5.40 37.97 36.12
C GLU A 53 -6.12 36.83 35.36
N SER A 54 -7.43 36.98 35.13
CA SER A 54 -8.19 36.02 34.33
C SER A 54 -7.70 35.95 32.89
N LEU A 55 -7.35 37.09 32.28
CA LEU A 55 -6.83 37.14 30.92
C LEU A 55 -5.44 36.52 30.82
N GLU A 56 -4.58 36.72 31.82
CA GLU A 56 -3.25 36.12 31.87
C GLU A 56 -3.32 34.59 31.98
N LEU A 57 -4.27 34.07 32.76
CA LEU A 57 -4.53 32.62 32.84
C LEU A 57 -5.06 32.05 31.52
N ASP A 58 -6.00 32.73 30.88
CA ASP A 58 -6.53 32.34 29.56
C ASP A 58 -5.42 32.36 28.49
N SER A 59 -4.54 33.38 28.50
CA SER A 59 -3.38 33.47 27.61
C SER A 59 -2.44 32.28 27.79
N LYS A 60 -2.06 31.96 29.05
CA LYS A 60 -1.19 30.80 29.35
C LYS A 60 -1.82 29.48 28.91
N THR A 61 -3.14 29.35 29.06
CA THR A 61 -3.88 28.16 28.62
C THR A 61 -3.80 28.02 27.11
N ARG A 62 -4.11 29.07 26.35
CA ARG A 62 -4.01 29.08 24.88
C ARG A 62 -2.59 28.83 24.38
N GLU A 63 -1.58 29.39 25.05
CA GLU A 63 -0.17 29.13 24.72
C GLU A 63 0.15 27.63 24.83
N SER A 64 -0.33 26.96 25.88
CA SER A 64 -0.13 25.52 26.05
C SER A 64 -0.87 24.68 24.99
N GLU A 65 -2.10 25.07 24.62
CA GLU A 65 -2.89 24.43 23.57
C GLU A 65 -2.21 24.58 22.19
N LEU A 66 -1.71 25.78 21.88
CA LEU A 66 -0.98 26.03 20.64
C LEU A 66 0.32 25.25 20.58
N ALA A 67 1.06 25.15 21.68
CA ALA A 67 2.28 24.34 21.74
C ALA A 67 1.97 22.86 21.47
N GLN A 68 0.90 22.33 22.07
CA GLN A 68 0.46 20.96 21.83
C GLN A 68 0.01 20.75 20.37
N ALA A 69 -0.74 21.68 19.79
CA ALA A 69 -1.17 21.62 18.40
C ALA A 69 0.02 21.66 17.43
N LEU A 70 1.01 22.51 17.68
CA LEU A 70 2.23 22.59 16.87
C LEU A 70 3.03 21.28 16.90
N GLU A 71 3.14 20.66 18.07
CA GLU A 71 3.86 19.39 18.19
C GLU A 71 3.11 18.25 17.48
N SER A 72 1.79 18.21 17.62
CA SER A 72 0.94 17.27 16.87
C SER A 72 1.11 17.42 15.36
N VAL A 73 1.09 18.66 14.84
CA VAL A 73 1.29 18.94 13.41
C VAL A 73 2.70 18.55 12.96
N ARG A 74 3.73 18.76 13.77
CA ARG A 74 5.10 18.32 13.47
C ARG A 74 5.19 16.80 13.36
N SER A 75 4.60 16.08 14.30
CA SER A 75 4.53 14.61 14.26
C SER A 75 3.82 14.13 12.99
N ALA A 76 2.63 14.67 12.71
CA ALA A 76 1.85 14.32 11.52
C ALA A 76 2.62 14.62 10.22
N LYS A 77 3.39 15.71 10.18
CA LYS A 77 4.26 16.04 9.04
C LYS A 77 5.35 15.00 8.82
N VAL A 78 6.00 14.52 9.88
CA VAL A 78 7.04 13.49 9.79
C VAL A 78 6.45 12.18 9.24
N GLU A 79 5.29 11.78 9.74
CA GLU A 79 4.56 10.60 9.26
C GLU A 79 4.18 10.72 7.77
N ALA A 80 3.66 11.87 7.36
CA ALA A 80 3.33 12.14 5.96
C ALA A 80 4.56 12.07 5.03
N HIS A 81 5.71 12.58 5.49
CA HIS A 81 6.96 12.47 4.70
C HIS A 81 7.42 11.02 4.56
N LYS A 82 7.29 10.22 5.61
CA LYS A 82 7.61 8.78 5.55
C LYS A 82 6.70 8.06 4.55
N ALA A 83 5.39 8.31 4.60
CA ALA A 83 4.44 7.74 3.65
C ALA A 83 4.76 8.12 2.19
N LEU A 84 5.19 9.37 1.96
CA LEU A 84 5.60 9.82 0.62
C LEU A 84 6.82 9.04 0.11
N GLN A 85 7.80 8.77 0.97
CA GLN A 85 8.97 7.96 0.62
C GLN A 85 8.57 6.53 0.25
N GLU A 86 7.67 5.92 1.02
CA GLU A 86 7.13 4.58 0.73
C GLU A 86 6.42 4.56 -0.64
N ILE A 87 5.59 5.57 -0.94
CA ILE A 87 4.92 5.68 -2.26
C ILE A 87 5.93 5.78 -3.40
N ASP A 88 6.98 6.58 -3.25
CA ASP A 88 8.03 6.71 -4.27
C ASP A 88 8.81 5.41 -4.47
N THR A 89 9.04 4.63 -3.42
CA THR A 89 9.63 3.28 -3.57
C THR A 89 8.73 2.34 -4.33
N VAL A 90 7.42 2.32 -4.06
CA VAL A 90 6.45 1.50 -4.79
C VAL A 90 6.41 1.88 -6.27
N LYS A 91 6.41 3.18 -6.58
CA LYS A 91 6.48 3.67 -7.98
C LYS A 91 7.73 3.19 -8.71
N LYS A 92 8.88 3.15 -8.05
CA LYS A 92 10.14 2.64 -8.63
C LYS A 92 10.09 1.14 -8.88
N ILE A 93 9.51 0.37 -7.95
CA ILE A 93 9.35 -1.08 -8.10
C ILE A 93 8.41 -1.40 -9.28
N ALA A 94 7.35 -0.61 -9.46
CA ALA A 94 6.35 -0.78 -10.50
C ALA A 94 6.64 0.05 -11.78
N ALA A 95 7.90 0.36 -12.07
CA ALA A 95 8.27 1.19 -13.22
C ALA A 95 7.93 0.54 -14.58
N ASP A 96 7.87 -0.79 -14.63
CA ASP A 96 7.50 -1.60 -15.79
C ASP A 96 5.99 -1.85 -15.92
N LEU A 97 5.21 -1.46 -14.90
CA LEU A 97 3.76 -1.66 -14.86
C LEU A 97 3.05 -1.12 -16.12
N PRO A 98 3.36 0.09 -16.64
CA PRO A 98 2.70 0.58 -17.86
C PRO A 98 2.87 -0.35 -19.06
N CYS A 99 4.05 -0.92 -19.26
CA CYS A 99 4.30 -1.88 -20.35
C CYS A 99 3.52 -3.18 -20.12
N SER A 100 3.57 -3.73 -18.90
CA SER A 100 2.82 -4.94 -18.55
C SER A 100 1.30 -4.78 -18.72
N VAL A 101 0.77 -3.58 -18.43
CA VAL A 101 -0.65 -3.26 -18.64
C VAL A 101 -0.99 -3.21 -20.13
N LEU A 102 -0.15 -2.60 -20.97
CA LEU A 102 -0.35 -2.60 -22.42
C LEU A 102 -0.35 -4.01 -22.99
N ASP A 103 0.63 -4.83 -22.60
CA ASP A 103 0.71 -6.23 -23.02
C ASP A 103 -0.52 -7.02 -22.59
N ALA A 104 -1.01 -6.82 -21.35
CA ALA A 104 -2.23 -7.46 -20.87
C ALA A 104 -3.47 -7.00 -21.65
N VAL A 105 -3.60 -5.69 -21.93
CA VAL A 105 -4.69 -5.13 -22.73
C VAL A 105 -4.72 -5.74 -24.13
N GLU A 106 -3.57 -5.91 -24.77
CA GLU A 106 -3.46 -6.54 -26.09
C GLU A 106 -3.80 -8.02 -26.04
N PHE A 107 -3.23 -8.76 -25.08
CA PHE A 107 -3.48 -10.18 -24.89
C PHE A 107 -4.96 -10.49 -24.70
N TYR A 108 -5.63 -9.81 -23.74
CA TYR A 108 -7.03 -10.07 -23.44
C TYR A 108 -8.00 -9.51 -24.48
N ARG A 109 -7.58 -8.54 -25.31
CA ARG A 109 -8.36 -8.11 -26.48
C ARG A 109 -8.48 -9.22 -27.52
N ALA A 110 -7.40 -9.98 -27.73
CA ALA A 110 -7.34 -11.07 -28.70
C ALA A 110 -8.03 -12.36 -28.22
N GLU A 111 -8.27 -12.51 -26.91
CA GLU A 111 -8.92 -13.69 -26.33
C GLU A 111 -10.39 -13.82 -26.81
N GLU A 112 -10.80 -15.01 -27.26
CA GLU A 112 -12.19 -15.29 -27.64
C GLU A 112 -13.11 -15.40 -26.41
N GLY A 113 -14.34 -14.89 -26.53
CA GLY A 113 -15.29 -14.82 -25.41
C GLY A 113 -15.14 -13.57 -24.55
N SER A 114 -15.91 -13.52 -23.45
CA SER A 114 -15.92 -12.42 -22.49
C SER A 114 -15.53 -12.94 -21.11
N SER A 115 -14.24 -12.83 -20.76
CA SER A 115 -13.73 -13.09 -19.41
C SER A 115 -13.86 -11.85 -18.52
N THR A 116 -13.88 -12.05 -17.20
CA THR A 116 -13.85 -10.94 -16.22
C THR A 116 -12.59 -10.09 -16.34
N GLU A 117 -11.48 -10.73 -16.68
CA GLU A 117 -10.17 -10.16 -16.94
C GLU A 117 -10.21 -9.28 -18.19
N LYS A 118 -10.84 -9.74 -19.27
CA LYS A 118 -11.01 -8.94 -20.49
C LYS A 118 -11.82 -7.67 -20.25
N LEU A 119 -12.91 -7.76 -19.49
CA LEU A 119 -13.68 -6.59 -19.07
C LEU A 119 -12.83 -5.65 -18.22
N PHE A 120 -12.11 -6.17 -17.23
CA PHE A 120 -11.20 -5.39 -16.39
C PHE A 120 -10.12 -4.66 -17.22
N TRP A 121 -9.39 -5.34 -18.09
CA TRP A 121 -8.29 -4.73 -18.84
C TRP A 121 -8.77 -3.73 -19.90
N SER A 122 -9.94 -3.95 -20.49
CA SER A 122 -10.51 -3.04 -21.50
C SER A 122 -10.68 -1.59 -21.00
N GLN A 123 -10.86 -1.39 -19.70
CA GLN A 123 -11.03 -0.06 -19.09
C GLN A 123 -9.76 0.80 -19.14
N TYR A 124 -8.60 0.21 -19.45
CA TYR A 124 -7.32 0.89 -19.54
C TYR A 124 -6.85 1.11 -21.00
N THR A 125 -7.74 0.93 -21.97
CA THR A 125 -7.43 1.20 -23.38
C THR A 125 -7.36 2.71 -23.65
N GLY A 126 -6.26 3.18 -24.27
CA GLY A 126 -6.16 4.55 -24.78
C GLY A 126 -6.08 5.66 -23.73
N THR A 127 -5.63 5.37 -22.51
CA THR A 127 -5.51 6.38 -21.45
C THR A 127 -4.26 7.25 -21.64
N GLU A 128 -4.44 8.48 -22.13
CA GLU A 128 -3.35 9.47 -22.29
C GLU A 128 -2.93 10.14 -20.97
N HIS A 129 -3.72 9.99 -19.90
CA HIS A 129 -3.46 10.60 -18.59
C HIS A 129 -2.78 9.64 -17.60
N PRO A 130 -1.93 10.17 -16.69
CA PRO A 130 -1.34 9.37 -15.63
C PRO A 130 -2.43 8.70 -14.79
N VAL A 131 -2.42 7.37 -14.77
CA VAL A 131 -3.38 6.56 -14.02
C VAL A 131 -3.20 6.83 -12.51
N PRO A 132 -4.27 7.06 -11.73
CA PRO A 132 -4.17 7.22 -10.28
C PRO A 132 -3.48 6.04 -9.60
N LEU A 133 -2.72 6.30 -8.52
CA LEU A 133 -1.98 5.25 -7.80
C LEU A 133 -2.89 4.10 -7.32
N SER A 134 -4.13 4.40 -6.92
CA SER A 134 -5.12 3.39 -6.54
C SER A 134 -5.43 2.41 -7.67
N ASP A 135 -5.47 2.88 -8.91
CA ASP A 135 -5.75 2.05 -10.07
C ASP A 135 -4.49 1.31 -10.53
N GLN A 136 -3.30 1.90 -10.37
CA GLN A 136 -2.02 1.19 -10.52
C GLN A 136 -1.92 -0.01 -9.56
N LEU A 137 -2.35 0.15 -8.31
CA LEU A 137 -2.39 -0.96 -7.35
C LEU A 137 -3.37 -2.07 -7.77
N LYS A 138 -4.54 -1.72 -8.31
CA LYS A 138 -5.48 -2.72 -8.87
C LYS A 138 -4.87 -3.48 -10.05
N GLN A 139 -4.20 -2.76 -10.96
CA GLN A 139 -3.50 -3.38 -12.10
C GLN A 139 -2.43 -4.37 -11.63
N LEU A 140 -1.65 -4.00 -10.61
CA LEU A 140 -0.62 -4.89 -10.05
C LEU A 140 -1.23 -6.14 -9.41
N VAL A 141 -2.34 -5.99 -8.68
CA VAL A 141 -3.05 -7.13 -8.06
C VAL A 141 -3.61 -8.08 -9.13
N GLU A 142 -4.22 -7.56 -10.20
CA GLU A 142 -4.74 -8.42 -11.27
C GLU A 142 -3.61 -9.10 -12.07
N LEU A 143 -2.48 -8.42 -12.31
CA LEU A 143 -1.29 -9.07 -12.89
C LEU A 143 -0.76 -10.18 -12.00
N HIS A 144 -0.67 -9.95 -10.69
CA HIS A 144 -0.22 -10.96 -9.73
C HIS A 144 -1.13 -12.19 -9.74
N LYS A 145 -2.45 -11.99 -9.78
CA LYS A 145 -3.45 -13.05 -9.87
C LYS A 145 -3.32 -13.83 -11.18
N ALA A 146 -3.17 -13.15 -12.32
CA ALA A 146 -2.96 -13.80 -13.61
C ALA A 146 -1.67 -14.65 -13.61
N ALA A 147 -0.57 -14.11 -13.09
CA ALA A 147 0.69 -14.83 -12.94
C ALA A 147 0.54 -16.06 -12.03
N GLU A 148 -0.15 -15.93 -10.90
CA GLU A 148 -0.42 -17.04 -9.98
C GLU A 148 -1.19 -18.18 -10.68
N GLN A 149 -2.25 -17.85 -11.43
CA GLN A 149 -3.03 -18.85 -12.16
C GLN A 149 -2.22 -19.53 -13.27
N ALA A 150 -1.42 -18.77 -14.01
CA ALA A 150 -0.51 -19.32 -15.02
C ALA A 150 0.49 -20.30 -14.39
N MET A 151 1.08 -19.95 -13.25
CA MET A 151 2.00 -20.81 -12.51
C MET A 151 1.32 -22.08 -12.00
N LYS A 152 0.12 -21.97 -11.41
CA LYS A 152 -0.66 -23.15 -10.99
C LYS A 152 -0.94 -24.08 -12.16
N GLY A 153 -1.39 -23.54 -13.29
CA GLY A 153 -1.67 -24.30 -14.50
C GLY A 153 -0.44 -25.06 -15.02
N LEU A 154 0.74 -24.42 -15.00
CA LEU A 154 2.00 -25.06 -15.38
C LEU A 154 2.40 -26.16 -14.39
N ILE A 155 2.32 -25.90 -13.08
CA ILE A 155 2.71 -26.86 -12.03
C ILE A 155 1.84 -28.11 -12.07
N ILE A 156 0.52 -27.98 -12.24
CA ILE A 156 -0.39 -29.14 -12.37
C ILE A 156 0.05 -30.05 -13.52
N ARG A 157 0.45 -29.49 -14.67
CA ARG A 157 0.87 -30.28 -15.84
C ARG A 157 2.21 -30.97 -15.62
N MET A 158 3.11 -30.34 -14.89
CA MET A 158 4.45 -30.83 -14.61
C MET A 158 4.47 -31.90 -13.50
N TRP A 159 3.55 -31.79 -12.55
CA TRP A 159 3.41 -32.68 -11.40
C TRP A 159 1.93 -33.04 -11.15
N PRO A 160 1.32 -33.86 -12.02
CA PRO A 160 -0.10 -34.19 -11.93
C PRO A 160 -0.49 -34.95 -10.65
N SER A 161 0.48 -35.62 -10.01
CA SER A 161 0.26 -36.42 -8.80
C SER A 161 0.65 -35.71 -7.50
N GLU A 162 1.20 -34.50 -7.56
CA GLU A 162 1.64 -33.77 -6.37
C GLU A 162 0.69 -32.63 -6.01
N PRO A 163 0.49 -32.35 -4.71
CA PRO A 163 -0.35 -31.26 -4.28
C PRO A 163 0.25 -29.91 -4.68
N LEU A 164 -0.61 -28.99 -5.10
CA LEU A 164 -0.25 -27.60 -5.36
C LEU A 164 0.20 -26.91 -4.08
N SER A 165 1.19 -26.03 -4.21
CA SER A 165 1.56 -25.16 -3.10
C SER A 165 0.47 -24.12 -2.85
N GLY A 166 0.14 -23.90 -1.58
CA GLY A 166 -0.84 -22.88 -1.17
C GLY A 166 -0.28 -21.46 -1.11
N SER A 167 1.04 -21.26 -1.29
CA SER A 167 1.67 -19.93 -1.26
C SER A 167 2.28 -19.55 -2.59
N TYR A 168 2.25 -18.26 -2.93
CA TYR A 168 2.86 -17.74 -4.16
C TYR A 168 4.35 -18.09 -4.27
N PHE A 169 5.10 -17.93 -3.17
CA PHE A 169 6.51 -18.31 -3.13
C PHE A 169 6.73 -19.81 -3.36
N GLY A 170 5.83 -20.66 -2.86
CA GLY A 170 5.91 -22.09 -3.15
C GLY A 170 5.66 -22.42 -4.62
N LEU A 171 4.81 -21.66 -5.32
CA LEU A 171 4.68 -21.77 -6.78
C LEU A 171 5.98 -21.35 -7.48
N VAL A 172 6.57 -20.21 -7.10
CA VAL A 172 7.85 -19.73 -7.65
C VAL A 172 8.96 -20.75 -7.43
N ARG A 173 9.06 -21.32 -6.22
CA ARG A 173 10.04 -22.37 -5.91
C ARG A 173 9.89 -23.58 -6.82
N ARG A 174 8.66 -24.04 -7.05
CA ARG A 174 8.39 -25.16 -7.98
C ARG A 174 8.81 -24.86 -9.41
N LEU A 175 8.67 -23.61 -9.88
CA LEU A 175 9.18 -23.22 -11.19
C LEU A 175 10.70 -23.34 -11.29
N VAL A 176 11.43 -23.01 -10.23
CA VAL A 176 12.90 -23.17 -10.21
C VAL A 176 13.28 -24.66 -10.33
N GLU A 177 12.48 -25.54 -9.75
CA GLU A 177 12.66 -27.00 -9.79
C GLU A 177 12.10 -27.63 -11.09
N ALA A 178 11.60 -26.84 -12.05
CA ALA A 178 10.99 -27.33 -13.28
C ALA A 178 11.98 -27.99 -14.24
N CYS A 179 13.19 -27.45 -14.39
CA CYS A 179 14.14 -27.94 -15.39
C CYS A 179 14.49 -29.42 -15.22
N PRO A 180 14.86 -29.93 -14.02
CA PRO A 180 15.06 -31.37 -13.81
C PRO A 180 13.81 -32.20 -14.10
N ARG A 181 12.62 -31.70 -13.76
CA ARG A 181 11.36 -32.42 -14.03
C ARG A 181 11.06 -32.56 -15.52
N LEU A 182 11.43 -31.57 -16.34
CA LEU A 182 11.29 -31.66 -17.80
C LEU A 182 12.09 -32.83 -18.38
N GLU A 183 13.26 -33.14 -17.84
CA GLU A 183 14.04 -34.31 -18.29
C GLU A 183 13.35 -35.63 -17.95
N VAL A 184 12.75 -35.74 -16.76
CA VAL A 184 11.92 -36.89 -16.37
C VAL A 184 10.72 -37.05 -17.32
N ILE A 185 10.04 -35.94 -17.65
CA ILE A 185 8.91 -35.95 -18.59
C ILE A 185 9.36 -36.37 -19.99
N LYS A 186 10.48 -35.85 -20.50
CA LYS A 186 11.03 -36.25 -21.80
C LYS A 186 11.35 -37.75 -21.84
N GLN A 187 11.99 -38.27 -20.80
CA GLN A 187 12.31 -39.69 -20.69
C GLN A 187 11.03 -40.55 -20.65
N SER A 188 10.04 -40.14 -19.87
CA SER A 188 8.72 -40.78 -19.82
C SER A 188 8.05 -40.87 -21.20
N ILE A 189 8.01 -39.76 -21.95
CA ILE A 189 7.41 -39.71 -23.28
C ILE A 189 8.15 -40.65 -24.25
N CYS A 190 9.49 -40.69 -24.16
CA CYS A 190 10.30 -41.60 -24.95
C CYS A 190 9.99 -43.07 -24.65
N ILE A 191 9.90 -43.43 -23.36
CA ILE A 191 9.56 -44.78 -22.90
C ILE A 191 8.17 -45.19 -23.43
N GLU A 192 7.18 -44.31 -23.32
CA GLU A 192 5.82 -44.62 -23.78
C GLU A 192 5.74 -44.81 -25.29
N GLY A 193 6.38 -43.92 -26.05
CA GLY A 193 6.47 -44.04 -27.50
C GLY A 193 7.14 -45.35 -27.93
N ALA A 194 8.26 -45.70 -27.28
CA ALA A 194 8.96 -46.96 -27.52
C ALA A 194 8.11 -48.18 -27.15
N ARG A 195 7.43 -48.15 -26.00
CA ARG A 195 6.53 -49.22 -25.54
C ARG A 195 5.44 -49.51 -26.57
N ARG A 196 4.81 -48.47 -27.11
CA ARG A 196 3.78 -48.59 -28.16
C ARG A 196 4.34 -49.10 -29.47
N ALA A 197 5.47 -48.56 -29.91
CA ALA A 197 6.12 -48.99 -31.15
C ALA A 197 6.53 -50.47 -31.09
N PHE A 198 7.18 -50.92 -30.02
CA PHE A 198 7.54 -52.32 -29.83
C PHE A 198 6.32 -53.23 -29.74
N THR A 199 5.24 -52.79 -29.10
CA THR A 199 4.00 -53.57 -29.04
C THR A 199 3.43 -53.79 -30.44
N ARG A 200 3.37 -52.75 -31.28
CA ARG A 200 2.93 -52.87 -32.68
C ARG A 200 3.85 -53.77 -33.50
N ALA A 201 5.17 -53.62 -33.34
CA ALA A 201 6.13 -54.50 -34.01
C ALA A 201 5.95 -55.97 -33.59
N LYS A 202 5.70 -56.24 -32.31
CA LYS A 202 5.52 -57.58 -31.77
C LYS A 202 4.27 -58.29 -32.31
N VAL A 203 3.22 -57.55 -32.69
CA VAL A 203 2.04 -58.11 -33.37
C VAL A 203 2.42 -58.70 -34.74
N HIS A 204 3.36 -58.10 -35.46
CA HIS A 204 3.83 -58.60 -36.76
C HIS A 204 4.98 -59.61 -36.64
N TRP A 205 5.81 -59.49 -35.61
CA TRP A 205 6.93 -60.38 -35.33
C TRP A 205 6.79 -60.99 -33.93
N ALA A 206 6.00 -62.06 -33.81
CA ALA A 206 5.66 -62.66 -32.51
C ALA A 206 6.87 -63.08 -31.67
N LYS A 207 7.99 -63.45 -32.30
CA LYS A 207 9.25 -63.84 -31.65
C LYS A 207 10.16 -62.65 -31.31
N LEU A 208 9.71 -61.41 -31.51
CA LEU A 208 10.49 -60.21 -31.23
C LEU A 208 10.77 -60.09 -29.72
N ASP A 209 12.06 -59.99 -29.42
CA ASP A 209 12.60 -59.64 -28.11
C ASP A 209 13.10 -58.20 -28.18
N ALA A 210 12.38 -57.27 -27.55
CA ALA A 210 12.68 -55.85 -27.61
C ALA A 210 14.00 -55.50 -26.92
N MET A 211 14.38 -56.25 -25.86
CA MET A 211 15.62 -56.01 -25.14
C MET A 211 16.83 -56.43 -25.97
N LYS A 212 16.76 -57.60 -26.63
CA LYS A 212 17.79 -58.02 -27.59
C LYS A 212 17.89 -57.07 -28.77
N LEU A 213 16.75 -56.67 -29.34
CA LEU A 213 16.71 -55.75 -30.49
C LEU A 213 17.40 -54.40 -30.22
N VAL A 214 17.34 -53.88 -28.99
CA VAL A 214 18.01 -52.62 -28.62
C VAL A 214 19.49 -52.81 -28.29
N LYS A 215 19.86 -53.97 -27.72
CA LYS A 215 21.24 -54.23 -27.25
C LYS A 215 22.15 -54.84 -28.31
N GLU A 216 21.59 -55.61 -29.22
CA GLU A 216 22.32 -56.32 -30.27
C GLU A 216 22.30 -55.50 -31.57
N GLY A 217 23.34 -55.65 -32.38
CA GLY A 217 23.40 -55.00 -33.69
C GLY A 217 22.43 -55.64 -34.70
N PRO A 218 22.42 -55.14 -35.95
CA PRO A 218 21.69 -55.79 -37.03
C PRO A 218 22.05 -57.28 -37.13
N PRO A 219 21.13 -58.13 -37.61
CA PRO A 219 21.44 -59.55 -37.80
C PRO A 219 22.68 -59.76 -38.67
N GLU A 220 23.39 -60.85 -38.44
CA GLU A 220 24.59 -61.22 -39.20
C GLU A 220 24.34 -61.16 -40.72
N GLY A 221 25.25 -60.50 -41.44
CA GLY A 221 25.14 -60.21 -42.88
C GLY A 221 24.28 -58.99 -43.23
N LYS A 222 23.81 -58.22 -42.24
CA LYS A 222 23.02 -56.99 -42.42
C LYS A 222 23.61 -55.78 -41.71
N GLU A 223 24.92 -55.77 -41.48
CA GLU A 223 25.65 -54.73 -40.74
C GLU A 223 25.49 -53.34 -41.38
N HIS A 224 25.21 -53.27 -42.69
CA HIS A 224 24.92 -52.03 -43.42
C HIS A 224 23.58 -51.37 -43.05
N ARG A 225 22.72 -52.03 -42.27
CA ARG A 225 21.40 -51.51 -41.87
C ARG A 225 21.51 -50.67 -40.60
N TYR A 226 21.80 -49.39 -40.79
CA TYR A 226 21.83 -48.40 -39.72
C TYR A 226 20.44 -47.79 -39.46
N PRO A 227 20.01 -47.61 -38.20
CA PRO A 227 18.73 -46.98 -37.86
C PRO A 227 18.50 -45.62 -38.54
N GLU A 228 19.57 -44.84 -38.70
CA GLU A 228 19.57 -43.50 -39.30
C GLU A 228 19.05 -43.52 -40.74
N ASN A 229 19.26 -44.61 -41.47
CA ASN A 229 18.77 -44.78 -42.85
C ASN A 229 17.24 -44.90 -42.93
N TYR A 230 16.56 -45.14 -41.80
CA TYR A 230 15.12 -45.39 -41.78
C TYR A 230 14.30 -44.28 -41.10
N TYR A 231 14.94 -43.31 -40.43
CA TYR A 231 14.25 -42.28 -39.65
C TYR A 231 13.18 -41.52 -40.44
N GLU A 232 13.48 -41.07 -41.65
CA GLU A 232 12.47 -40.37 -42.47
C GLU A 232 11.27 -41.26 -42.81
N SER A 233 11.52 -42.54 -43.14
CA SER A 233 10.47 -43.48 -43.54
C SER A 233 9.51 -43.79 -42.38
N VAL A 234 10.00 -43.77 -41.13
CA VAL A 234 9.18 -44.11 -39.95
C VAL A 234 8.58 -42.89 -39.27
N LEU A 235 9.09 -41.68 -39.52
CA LEU A 235 8.67 -40.46 -38.82
C LEU A 235 7.16 -40.19 -38.87
N LYS A 236 6.52 -40.44 -40.03
CA LYS A 236 5.06 -40.29 -40.16
C LYS A 236 4.31 -41.24 -39.22
N GLY A 237 4.76 -42.49 -39.10
CA GLY A 237 4.21 -43.47 -38.16
C GLY A 237 4.49 -43.08 -36.70
N SER A 238 5.68 -42.58 -36.40
CA SER A 238 6.03 -42.10 -35.05
C SER A 238 5.11 -40.97 -34.58
N ARG A 239 4.71 -40.05 -35.46
CA ARG A 239 3.74 -38.98 -35.12
C ARG A 239 2.37 -39.53 -34.75
N LEU A 240 1.88 -40.54 -35.47
CA LEU A 240 0.61 -41.20 -35.13
C LEU A 240 0.69 -41.90 -33.77
N VAL A 241 1.82 -42.52 -33.43
CA VAL A 241 2.04 -43.11 -32.10
C VAL A 241 2.05 -42.03 -31.02
N ALA A 242 2.66 -40.87 -31.29
CA ALA A 242 2.68 -39.74 -30.36
C ALA A 242 1.27 -39.20 -30.07
N ASP A 243 0.38 -39.16 -31.06
CA ASP A 243 -1.01 -38.72 -30.88
C ASP A 243 -1.82 -39.65 -29.95
N GLU A 244 -1.42 -40.92 -29.83
CA GLU A 244 -2.03 -41.91 -28.93
C GLU A 244 -1.43 -41.91 -27.51
N CYS A 245 -0.34 -41.18 -27.28
CA CYS A 245 0.32 -41.14 -25.97
C CYS A 245 -0.51 -40.34 -24.96
N ALA A 246 -0.66 -40.90 -23.75
CA ALA A 246 -1.31 -40.21 -22.64
C ALA A 246 -0.49 -38.97 -22.24
N LYS A 247 -1.16 -37.84 -22.02
CA LYS A 247 -0.51 -36.55 -21.70
C LYS A 247 -0.37 -36.29 -20.20
N ASP A 248 -1.03 -37.11 -19.39
CA ASP A 248 -1.19 -36.99 -17.95
C ASP A 248 -0.46 -38.09 -17.17
N VAL A 249 0.15 -39.06 -17.87
CA VAL A 249 0.88 -40.18 -17.27
C VAL A 249 2.39 -39.98 -17.44
N ILE A 250 3.12 -40.00 -16.33
CA ILE A 250 4.58 -39.93 -16.30
C ILE A 250 5.13 -41.31 -15.91
N PHE A 251 5.96 -41.88 -16.77
CA PHE A 251 6.70 -43.13 -16.57
C PHE A 251 8.10 -42.80 -16.04
N GLU A 252 8.42 -43.25 -14.83
CA GLU A 252 9.74 -43.11 -14.19
C GLU A 252 10.63 -44.34 -14.43
#